data_AF-A0A970UGA7-F1
#
_entry.id   AF-A0A970UGA7-F1
#
_cell.length_a   1.000
_cell.length_b   1.000
_cell.length_c   1.000
_cell.angle_alpha   90.00
_cell.angle_beta   90.00
_cell.angle_gamma   90.00
#
_symmetry.space_group_name_H-M   'P 1'
#
loop_
_entity.id
_entity.type
_entity.pdbx_description
1 polymer ?
#
loop_
_entity_poly.entity_id
_entity_poly.type
_entity_poly.pdbx_seq_one_letter_code
_entity_poly.pdbx_strand_id
1 'polypeptide(L)'
;MKWYGNIVVVFLLVFILLPGGAAEASGDLQTLLDERSAVLWIDGEVLGDLVIGARAQAALIYVDGKLSEAAWGDQTAPDWLKTQTGYYGSREARKKKLFIIRLKTINNFTLDHSMIKIGSHVLTPADVLTNKHYVPVGDLPAGLTADFAVVIPNAAVKGKSVSFSVGEYSTELEYPKR
;
A
#
# COMPACT_ATOMS: atom_id res chain seq x y z
N MET A 1 -0.66 35.73 -24.14
CA MET A 1 -1.35 35.13 -22.99
C MET A 1 -0.56 33.88 -22.61
N LYS A 2 0.32 33.98 -21.61
CA LYS A 2 1.23 32.90 -21.22
C LYS A 2 0.49 31.97 -20.26
N TRP A 3 0.19 30.76 -20.71
CA TRP A 3 -0.28 29.67 -19.85
C TRP A 3 0.94 28.82 -19.48
N TYR A 4 1.43 29.02 -18.25
CA TYR A 4 2.33 28.11 -17.55
C TYR A 4 1.53 26.82 -17.30
N GLY A 5 1.93 25.64 -17.76
CA GLY A 5 3.13 24.93 -17.32
C GLY A 5 2.63 23.71 -16.53
N ASN A 6 2.60 22.54 -17.17
CA ASN A 6 2.30 21.27 -16.51
C ASN A 6 3.34 21.04 -15.42
N ILE A 7 3.00 21.32 -14.16
CA ILE A 7 3.82 20.93 -13.03
C ILE A 7 3.44 19.48 -12.72
N VAL A 8 4.21 18.56 -13.26
CA VAL A 8 4.29 17.19 -12.71
C VAL A 8 5.08 17.32 -11.42
N VAL A 9 4.38 17.35 -10.28
CA VAL A 9 5.04 17.23 -8.96
C VAL A 9 5.24 15.74 -8.70
N VAL A 10 6.40 15.21 -9.08
CA VAL A 10 6.93 13.97 -8.49
C VAL A 10 7.64 14.41 -7.21
N PHE A 11 7.08 14.07 -6.04
CA PHE A 11 7.84 14.18 -4.79
C PHE A 11 7.72 12.90 -3.97
N LEU A 12 8.92 12.39 -3.71
CA LEU A 12 9.30 11.14 -3.08
C LEU A 12 9.53 11.38 -1.58
N LEU A 13 9.17 10.39 -0.76
CA LEU A 13 9.51 10.19 0.66
C LEU A 13 8.95 11.19 1.71
N VAL A 14 7.93 10.73 2.45
CA VAL A 14 7.66 11.17 3.82
C VAL A 14 7.75 9.95 4.75
N PHE A 15 8.88 9.84 5.45
CA PHE A 15 9.12 8.93 6.57
C PHE A 15 8.38 9.47 7.80
N ILE A 16 7.31 8.79 8.24
CA ILE A 16 6.77 8.99 9.59
C ILE A 16 6.77 7.65 10.32
N LEU A 17 7.93 7.40 10.96
CA LEU A 17 8.15 6.81 12.28
C LEU A 17 7.19 5.68 12.71
N LEU A 18 7.66 4.43 12.53
CA LEU A 18 7.28 3.29 13.37
C LEU A 18 8.16 3.29 14.64
N PRO A 19 7.64 2.88 15.82
CA PRO A 19 8.34 3.01 17.09
C PRO A 19 9.58 2.09 17.14
N GLY A 20 10.70 2.65 17.63
CA GLY A 20 12.00 2.00 17.66
C GLY A 20 12.12 0.87 18.69
N GLY A 21 12.92 -0.14 18.32
CA GLY A 21 13.43 -1.19 19.19
C GLY A 21 14.30 -2.21 18.44
N ALA A 22 15.61 -2.12 18.64
CA ALA A 22 16.67 -3.12 18.43
C ALA A 22 17.10 -3.57 17.00
N ALA A 23 18.16 -2.90 16.52
CA ALA A 23 19.42 -3.40 15.94
C ALA A 23 19.46 -4.48 14.82
N GLU A 24 19.88 -3.98 13.64
CA GLU A 24 20.75 -4.58 12.60
C GLU A 24 20.23 -5.68 11.66
N ALA A 25 19.16 -6.42 12.01
CA ALA A 25 18.44 -7.23 11.00
C ALA A 25 17.26 -6.47 10.36
N SER A 26 16.76 -5.43 11.04
CA SER A 26 15.59 -4.64 10.63
C SER A 26 15.85 -3.71 9.44
N GLY A 27 17.13 -3.40 9.16
CA GLY A 27 17.50 -2.46 8.09
C GLY A 27 17.16 -2.99 6.69
N ASP A 28 17.38 -4.29 6.46
CA ASP A 28 17.13 -4.90 5.15
C ASP A 28 15.63 -5.02 4.88
N LEU A 29 14.84 -5.52 5.85
CA LEU A 29 13.39 -5.62 5.70
C LEU A 29 12.73 -4.24 5.56
N GLN A 30 13.15 -3.26 6.34
CA GLN A 30 12.61 -1.90 6.22
C GLN A 30 12.96 -1.29 4.86
N THR A 31 14.19 -1.46 4.38
CA THR A 31 14.59 -1.01 3.03
C THR A 31 13.73 -1.67 1.96
N LEU A 32 13.50 -2.99 2.05
CA LEU A 32 12.64 -3.71 1.11
C LEU A 32 11.20 -3.18 1.12
N LEU A 33 10.67 -2.85 2.30
CA LEU A 33 9.34 -2.24 2.43
C LEU A 33 9.32 -0.85 1.80
N ASP A 34 10.31 0.01 2.08
CA ASP A 34 10.36 1.37 1.55
C ASP A 34 10.43 1.37 0.01
N GLU A 35 11.23 0.47 -0.58
CA GLU A 35 11.33 0.30 -2.04
C GLU A 35 10.03 -0.20 -2.69
N ARG A 36 9.15 -0.85 -1.92
CA ARG A 36 7.93 -1.52 -2.43
C ARG A 36 6.65 -0.83 -2.01
N SER A 37 6.74 0.31 -1.31
CA SER A 37 5.60 0.98 -0.73
C SER A 37 5.35 2.33 -1.40
N ALA A 38 4.08 2.59 -1.71
CA ALA A 38 3.60 3.92 -2.03
C ALA A 38 2.52 4.32 -1.04
N VAL A 39 2.64 5.53 -0.49
CA VAL A 39 1.71 6.07 0.51
C VAL A 39 0.80 7.09 -0.16
N LEU A 40 -0.48 7.04 0.21
CA LEU A 40 -1.54 7.91 -0.23
C LEU A 40 -2.26 8.50 0.98
N TRP A 41 -2.39 9.83 1.01
CA TRP A 41 -3.18 10.54 2.01
C TRP A 41 -4.53 10.93 1.41
N ILE A 42 -5.61 10.57 2.08
CA ILE A 42 -6.99 10.77 1.62
C ILE A 42 -7.55 12.00 2.34
N ASP A 43 -8.07 12.96 1.59
CA ASP A 43 -8.49 14.30 2.06
C ASP A 43 -7.35 15.08 2.75
N GLY A 44 -6.09 14.74 2.47
CA GLY A 44 -4.93 15.41 3.06
C GLY A 44 -4.41 16.53 2.17
N GLU A 45 -4.05 17.65 2.79
CA GLU A 45 -3.30 18.73 2.13
C GLU A 45 -1.86 18.77 2.66
N VAL A 46 -0.91 18.97 1.74
CA VAL A 46 0.52 19.08 2.09
C VAL A 46 0.83 20.52 2.46
N LEU A 47 1.36 20.73 3.67
CA LEU A 47 1.84 22.01 4.19
C LEU A 47 3.30 21.86 4.63
N GLY A 48 4.23 22.19 3.74
CA GLY A 48 5.66 21.93 3.94
C GLY A 48 5.90 20.42 4.06
N ASP A 49 6.46 19.98 5.19
CA ASP A 49 6.73 18.57 5.47
C ASP A 49 5.59 17.86 6.21
N LEU A 50 4.43 18.52 6.36
CA LEU A 50 3.30 18.03 7.15
C LEU A 50 2.08 17.79 6.27
N VAL A 51 1.32 16.73 6.55
CA VAL A 51 0.00 16.50 5.94
C VAL A 51 -1.08 16.84 6.96
N ILE A 52 -1.91 17.83 6.63
CA ILE A 52 -3.05 18.28 7.44
C ILE A 52 -4.36 17.81 6.84
N GLY A 53 -5.39 17.69 7.69
CA GLY A 53 -6.77 17.44 7.25
C GLY A 53 -7.07 16.00 6.79
N ALA A 54 -6.06 15.16 6.62
CA ALA A 54 -6.25 13.79 6.13
C ALA A 54 -7.26 13.00 6.97
N ARG A 55 -8.20 12.33 6.30
CA ARG A 55 -9.15 11.42 6.95
C ARG A 55 -8.58 10.03 7.11
N ALA A 56 -7.76 9.60 6.17
CA ALA A 56 -7.08 8.31 6.22
C ALA A 56 -5.75 8.35 5.46
N GLN A 57 -4.91 7.38 5.76
CA GLN A 57 -3.68 7.06 5.05
C GLN A 57 -3.81 5.63 4.53
N ALA A 58 -3.53 5.43 3.24
CA ALA A 58 -3.44 4.12 2.63
C ALA A 58 -2.02 3.90 2.11
N ALA A 59 -1.46 2.70 2.29
CA ALA A 59 -0.22 2.30 1.66
C ALA A 59 -0.48 1.08 0.78
N LEU A 60 0.03 1.13 -0.46
CA LEU A 60 0.11 -0.03 -1.34
C LEU A 60 1.53 -0.58 -1.26
N ILE A 61 1.65 -1.87 -0.94
CA ILE A 61 2.92 -2.58 -0.82
C ILE A 61 2.96 -3.69 -1.86
N TYR A 62 3.93 -3.67 -2.77
CA TYR A 62 4.13 -4.76 -3.72
C TYR A 62 4.84 -5.94 -3.06
N VAL A 63 4.29 -7.15 -3.23
CA VAL A 63 4.88 -8.37 -2.69
C VAL A 63 5.55 -9.18 -3.79
N ASP A 64 6.87 -9.27 -3.71
CA ASP A 64 7.71 -10.18 -4.50
C ASP A 64 8.35 -11.25 -3.60
N GLY A 65 9.10 -12.18 -4.22
CA GLY A 65 9.79 -13.24 -3.48
C GLY A 65 10.78 -12.70 -2.45
N LYS A 66 11.52 -11.64 -2.79
CA LYS A 66 12.49 -11.01 -1.87
C LYS A 66 11.81 -10.50 -0.60
N LEU A 67 10.71 -9.74 -0.72
CA LEU A 67 9.97 -9.24 0.44
C LEU A 67 9.33 -10.39 1.24
N SER A 68 8.75 -11.38 0.56
CA SER A 68 8.16 -12.54 1.23
C SER A 68 9.20 -13.32 2.03
N GLU A 69 10.35 -13.62 1.43
CA GLU A 69 11.44 -14.34 2.10
C GLU A 69 11.99 -13.54 3.29
N ALA A 70 12.21 -12.23 3.12
CA ALA A 70 12.68 -11.37 4.20
C ALA A 70 11.68 -11.29 5.36
N ALA A 71 10.39 -11.14 5.07
CA ALA A 71 9.35 -11.09 6.09
C ALA A 71 9.29 -12.37 6.93
N TRP A 72 9.51 -13.54 6.33
CA TRP A 72 9.51 -14.82 7.05
C TRP A 72 10.86 -15.15 7.72
N GLY A 73 11.97 -14.66 7.16
CA GLY A 73 13.32 -14.84 7.71
C GLY A 73 13.63 -13.94 8.91
N ASP A 74 12.96 -12.80 9.03
CA ASP A 74 13.14 -11.86 10.13
C ASP A 74 12.20 -12.19 11.31
N GLN A 75 12.80 -12.48 12.48
CA GLN A 75 12.06 -12.77 13.71
C GLN A 75 11.32 -11.53 14.25
N THR A 76 11.81 -10.33 13.96
CA THR A 76 11.22 -9.05 14.37
C THR A 76 10.15 -8.54 13.41
N ALA A 77 10.01 -9.16 12.24
CA ALA A 77 8.99 -8.80 11.28
C ALA A 77 7.58 -8.95 11.89
N PRO A 78 6.72 -7.93 11.73
CA PRO A 78 5.42 -7.90 12.38
C PRO A 78 4.48 -8.95 11.77
N ASP A 79 3.61 -9.51 12.61
CA ASP A 79 2.73 -10.62 12.23
C ASP A 79 1.82 -10.30 11.05
N TRP A 80 1.35 -9.06 10.93
CA TRP A 80 0.54 -8.62 9.80
C TRP A 80 1.30 -8.83 8.48
N LEU A 81 2.58 -8.48 8.43
CA LEU A 81 3.39 -8.59 7.23
C LEU A 81 3.63 -10.06 6.86
N LYS A 82 3.94 -10.91 7.84
CA LYS A 82 4.06 -12.36 7.63
C LYS A 82 2.76 -12.98 7.13
N THR A 83 1.64 -12.60 7.74
CA THR A 83 0.29 -13.08 7.36
C THR A 83 -0.04 -12.72 5.91
N GLN A 84 0.15 -11.45 5.53
CA GLN A 84 -0.22 -11.01 4.18
C GLN A 84 0.78 -11.46 3.10
N THR A 85 2.09 -11.52 3.41
CA THR A 85 3.09 -12.07 2.48
C THR A 85 2.98 -13.59 2.34
N GLY A 86 2.39 -14.30 3.31
CA GLY A 86 2.12 -15.75 3.22
C GLY A 86 1.24 -16.18 2.04
N TYR A 87 0.51 -15.25 1.41
CA TYR A 87 -0.21 -15.52 0.17
C TYR A 87 0.69 -15.56 -1.07
N TYR A 88 1.95 -15.13 -0.97
CA TYR A 88 2.89 -15.20 -2.07
C TYR A 88 3.14 -16.66 -2.47
N GLY A 89 3.01 -16.95 -3.76
CA GLY A 89 3.11 -18.32 -4.27
C GLY A 89 1.86 -19.18 -4.08
N SER A 90 0.78 -18.66 -3.48
CA SER A 90 -0.49 -19.38 -3.38
C SER A 90 -1.12 -19.64 -4.77
N ARG A 91 -2.10 -20.55 -4.82
CA ARG A 91 -2.83 -20.85 -6.05
C ARG A 91 -3.54 -19.62 -6.62
N GLU A 92 -4.10 -18.80 -5.74
CA GLU A 92 -4.86 -17.59 -6.03
C GLU A 92 -3.97 -16.46 -6.55
N ALA A 93 -2.72 -16.38 -6.07
CA ALA A 93 -1.72 -15.40 -6.52
C ALA A 93 -1.02 -15.78 -7.82
N ARG A 94 -1.16 -17.03 -8.29
CA ARG A 94 -0.48 -17.53 -9.49
C ARG A 94 -0.88 -16.73 -10.73
N LYS A 95 0.10 -16.25 -11.50
CA LYS A 95 -0.06 -15.40 -12.71
C LYS A 95 -0.72 -14.04 -12.45
N LYS A 96 -0.82 -13.62 -11.20
CA LYS A 96 -1.23 -12.28 -10.77
C LYS A 96 -0.07 -11.61 -10.02
N LYS A 97 -0.17 -10.31 -9.76
CA LYS A 97 0.69 -9.63 -8.79
C LYS A 97 -0.02 -9.56 -7.45
N LEU A 98 0.71 -9.83 -6.39
CA LEU A 98 0.25 -9.71 -5.01
C LEU A 98 0.62 -8.33 -4.48
N PHE A 99 -0.34 -7.68 -3.82
CA PHE A 99 -0.12 -6.45 -3.08
C PHE A 99 -0.74 -6.57 -1.68
N ILE A 100 -0.22 -5.78 -0.76
CA ILE A 100 -0.85 -5.52 0.54
C ILE A 100 -1.36 -4.09 0.50
N ILE A 101 -2.61 -3.90 0.93
CA ILE A 101 -3.14 -2.58 1.22
C ILE A 101 -3.17 -2.44 2.73
N ARG A 102 -2.49 -1.41 3.25
CA ARG A 102 -2.53 -1.04 4.67
C ARG A 102 -3.26 0.28 4.82
N LEU A 103 -4.32 0.29 5.63
CA LEU A 103 -5.15 1.46 5.88
C LEU A 103 -5.01 1.89 7.34
N LYS A 104 -4.81 3.18 7.55
CA LYS A 104 -4.89 3.84 8.85
C LYS A 104 -5.90 4.97 8.79
N THR A 105 -6.97 4.90 9.57
CA THR A 105 -7.94 5.98 9.65
C THR A 105 -7.50 7.00 10.71
N ILE A 106 -7.59 8.27 10.36
CA ILE A 106 -7.30 9.41 11.25
C ILE A 106 -8.61 9.96 11.77
N ASN A 107 -9.61 10.06 10.89
CA ASN A 107 -10.99 10.41 11.19
C ASN A 107 -11.93 9.31 10.67
N ASN A 108 -13.23 9.44 10.95
CA ASN A 108 -14.23 8.54 10.37
C ASN A 108 -14.13 8.56 8.85
N PHE A 109 -14.05 7.37 8.27
CA PHE A 109 -13.81 7.16 6.85
C PHE A 109 -14.64 5.98 6.36
N THR A 110 -15.25 6.09 5.19
CA THR A 110 -16.01 5.00 4.58
C THR A 110 -15.20 4.44 3.43
N LEU A 111 -14.97 3.13 3.43
CA LEU A 111 -14.24 2.45 2.35
C LEU A 111 -15.13 1.43 1.66
N ASP A 112 -15.13 1.46 0.33
CA ASP A 112 -15.64 0.39 -0.51
C ASP A 112 -14.54 -0.10 -1.46
N HIS A 113 -14.55 -1.38 -1.82
CA HIS A 113 -13.55 -1.92 -2.75
C HIS A 113 -13.55 -1.20 -4.09
N SER A 114 -14.71 -0.76 -4.60
CA SER A 114 -14.82 -0.04 -5.86
C SER A 114 -14.13 1.32 -5.86
N MET A 115 -13.84 1.88 -4.68
CA MET A 115 -13.03 3.10 -4.54
C MET A 115 -11.56 2.82 -4.83
N ILE A 116 -11.10 1.57 -4.72
CA ILE A 116 -9.69 1.19 -4.84
C ILE A 116 -9.40 0.79 -6.29
N LYS A 117 -8.38 1.40 -6.88
CA LYS A 117 -7.86 1.02 -8.19
C LYS A 117 -6.36 0.78 -8.12
N ILE A 118 -5.89 -0.31 -8.74
CA ILE A 118 -4.48 -0.63 -8.88
C ILE A 118 -4.19 -0.84 -10.37
N GLY A 119 -3.36 0.05 -10.95
CA GLY A 119 -3.17 0.17 -12.39
C GLY A 119 -4.50 0.47 -13.08
N SER A 120 -4.89 -0.36 -14.07
CA SER A 120 -6.19 -0.23 -14.74
C SER A 120 -7.34 -1.00 -14.07
N HIS A 121 -7.08 -1.78 -13.00
CA HIS A 121 -8.06 -2.67 -12.39
C HIS A 121 -8.75 -2.03 -11.19
N VAL A 122 -10.09 -2.00 -11.20
CA VAL A 122 -10.91 -1.63 -10.03
C VAL A 122 -11.06 -2.85 -9.15
N LEU A 123 -10.78 -2.70 -7.85
CA LEU A 123 -10.79 -3.81 -6.92
C LEU A 123 -12.21 -4.34 -6.70
N THR A 124 -12.33 -5.66 -6.64
CA THR A 124 -13.57 -6.35 -6.30
C THR A 124 -13.36 -7.25 -5.08
N PRO A 125 -14.42 -7.70 -4.39
CA PRO A 125 -14.28 -8.65 -3.28
C PRO A 125 -13.55 -9.95 -3.66
N ALA A 126 -13.59 -10.36 -4.93
CA ALA A 126 -12.94 -11.59 -5.41
C ALA A 126 -11.41 -11.44 -5.56
N ASP A 127 -10.89 -10.22 -5.53
CA ASP A 127 -9.46 -9.94 -5.60
C ASP A 127 -8.80 -10.00 -4.21
N VAL A 128 -9.58 -9.98 -3.13
CA VAL A 128 -9.09 -9.98 -1.75
C VAL A 128 -8.84 -11.41 -1.28
N LEU A 129 -7.62 -11.67 -0.79
CA LEU A 129 -7.22 -12.98 -0.26
C LEU A 129 -7.41 -13.10 1.24
N THR A 130 -7.26 -11.99 1.95
CA THR A 130 -7.53 -11.92 3.39
C THR A 130 -8.99 -12.27 3.67
N ASN A 131 -9.24 -12.98 4.77
CA ASN A 131 -10.61 -13.31 5.15
C ASN A 131 -11.46 -12.03 5.28
N LYS A 132 -12.61 -12.00 4.60
CA LYS A 132 -13.54 -10.87 4.52
C LYS A 132 -13.91 -10.24 5.87
N HIS A 133 -13.87 -10.99 6.96
CA HIS A 133 -14.17 -10.47 8.30
C HIS A 133 -13.10 -9.52 8.86
N TYR A 134 -11.90 -9.52 8.28
CA TYR A 134 -10.79 -8.65 8.66
C TYR A 134 -10.51 -7.53 7.66
N VAL A 135 -11.29 -7.47 6.57
CA VAL A 135 -11.09 -6.47 5.52
C VAL A 135 -11.85 -5.20 5.90
N PRO A 136 -11.19 -4.02 5.94
CA PRO A 136 -11.79 -2.78 6.45
C PRO A 136 -12.71 -2.14 5.40
N VAL A 137 -13.94 -2.62 5.27
CA VAL A 137 -14.98 -2.03 4.38
C VAL A 137 -16.19 -1.52 5.15
N GLY A 138 -16.91 -0.56 4.57
CA GLY A 138 -18.01 0.15 5.20
C GLY A 138 -17.53 1.35 6.00
N ASP A 139 -18.27 1.71 7.05
CA ASP A 139 -17.94 2.84 7.92
C ASP A 139 -16.87 2.44 8.94
N LEU A 140 -15.72 3.10 8.85
CA LEU A 140 -14.54 2.82 9.67
C LEU A 140 -14.36 3.92 10.72
N PRO A 141 -14.17 3.54 12.00
CA PRO A 141 -13.94 4.52 13.06
C PRO A 141 -12.55 5.14 12.93
N ALA A 142 -12.36 6.32 13.52
CA ALA A 142 -11.04 6.93 13.69
C ALA A 142 -10.07 6.02 14.48
N GLY A 143 -8.79 6.03 14.11
CA GLY A 143 -7.73 5.27 14.79
C GLY A 143 -7.62 3.79 14.39
N LEU A 144 -8.47 3.30 13.48
CA LEU A 144 -8.37 1.95 12.94
C LEU A 144 -7.07 1.80 12.15
N THR A 145 -6.37 0.69 12.36
CA THR A 145 -5.31 0.22 11.46
C THR A 145 -5.66 -1.19 11.01
N ALA A 146 -5.65 -1.42 9.71
CA ALA A 146 -5.96 -2.71 9.11
C ALA A 146 -5.11 -2.94 7.86
N ASP A 147 -4.94 -4.21 7.50
CA ASP A 147 -4.17 -4.65 6.34
C ASP A 147 -4.83 -5.84 5.69
N PHE A 148 -4.74 -5.91 4.36
CA PHE A 148 -5.27 -7.01 3.59
C PHE A 148 -4.51 -7.22 2.30
N ALA A 149 -4.36 -8.48 1.91
CA ALA A 149 -3.73 -8.94 0.70
C ALA A 149 -4.73 -8.95 -0.47
N VAL A 150 -4.29 -8.44 -1.61
CA VAL A 150 -5.07 -8.42 -2.87
C VAL A 150 -4.24 -8.93 -4.03
N VAL A 151 -4.89 -9.58 -4.99
CA VAL A 151 -4.25 -10.05 -6.22
C VAL A 151 -4.82 -9.37 -7.44
N ILE A 152 -3.92 -8.81 -8.26
CA ILE A 152 -4.29 -8.05 -9.45
C ILE A 152 -3.81 -8.77 -10.71
N PRO A 153 -4.66 -8.93 -11.74
CA PRO A 153 -4.25 -9.51 -13.01
C PRO A 153 -3.02 -8.80 -13.58
N ASN A 154 -2.01 -9.57 -14.00
CA ASN A 154 -0.76 -9.00 -14.56
C ASN A 154 -1.00 -8.04 -15.73
N ALA A 155 -2.10 -8.22 -16.47
CA ALA A 155 -2.45 -7.37 -17.60
C ALA A 155 -2.75 -5.91 -17.18
N ALA A 156 -3.21 -5.69 -15.95
CA ALA A 156 -3.61 -4.38 -15.44
C ALA A 156 -2.47 -3.58 -14.79
N VAL A 157 -1.33 -4.24 -14.49
CA VAL A 157 -0.24 -3.70 -13.67
C VAL A 157 1.12 -3.89 -14.36
N LYS A 158 1.15 -3.62 -15.67
CA LYS A 158 2.33 -3.69 -16.54
C LYS A 158 3.18 -2.42 -16.39
N GLY A 159 4.46 -2.56 -16.71
CA GLY A 159 5.40 -1.44 -16.73
C GLY A 159 6.39 -1.47 -15.57
N LYS A 160 7.09 -0.34 -15.38
CA LYS A 160 8.08 -0.13 -14.31
C LYS A 160 7.44 0.40 -13.03
N SER A 161 6.21 0.89 -13.11
CA SER A 161 5.45 1.46 -12.01
C SER A 161 3.98 1.05 -12.12
N VAL A 162 3.20 1.32 -11.07
CA VAL A 162 1.76 1.07 -11.01
C VAL A 162 1.07 2.18 -10.24
N SER A 163 -0.03 2.71 -10.79
CA SER A 163 -0.86 3.68 -10.09
C SER A 163 -1.68 2.99 -8.99
N PHE A 164 -1.85 3.68 -7.87
CA PHE A 164 -2.72 3.28 -6.78
C PHE A 164 -3.66 4.44 -6.47
N SER A 165 -4.97 4.20 -6.46
CA SER A 165 -5.94 5.23 -6.08
C SER A 165 -6.97 4.72 -5.10
N VAL A 166 -7.46 5.63 -4.27
CA VAL A 166 -8.60 5.45 -3.38
C VAL A 166 -9.52 6.65 -3.55
N GLY A 167 -10.68 6.43 -4.16
CA GLY A 167 -11.56 7.52 -4.61
C GLY A 167 -10.87 8.37 -5.68
N GLU A 168 -10.82 9.68 -5.48
CA GLU A 168 -10.14 10.64 -6.38
C GLU A 168 -8.64 10.81 -6.09
N TYR A 169 -8.16 10.31 -4.95
CA TYR A 169 -6.77 10.43 -4.53
C TYR A 169 -5.92 9.34 -5.19
N SER A 170 -4.74 9.69 -5.69
CA SER A 170 -3.84 8.73 -6.33
C SER A 170 -2.37 8.97 -6.01
N THR A 171 -1.59 7.90 -6.10
CA THR A 171 -0.13 7.87 -6.01
C THR A 171 0.41 6.83 -6.99
N GLU A 172 1.72 6.77 -7.14
CA GLU A 172 2.40 5.81 -8.02
C GLU A 172 3.45 5.03 -7.23
N LEU A 173 3.47 3.72 -7.44
CA LEU A 173 4.49 2.82 -6.91
C LEU A 173 5.43 2.41 -8.03
N GLU A 174 6.71 2.75 -7.91
CA GLU A 174 7.74 2.15 -8.76
C GLU A 174 8.05 0.72 -8.29
N TYR A 175 8.19 -0.21 -9.23
CA TYR A 175 8.61 -1.55 -8.90
C TYR A 175 10.12 -1.59 -8.59
N PRO A 176 10.54 -2.39 -7.60
CA PRO A 176 11.95 -2.57 -7.32
C PRO A 176 12.68 -3.13 -8.55
N LYS A 177 13.92 -2.68 -8.75
CA LYS A 177 14.78 -3.22 -9.81
C LYS A 177 15.06 -4.70 -9.50
N ARG A 178 14.94 -5.54 -10.53
CA ARG A 178 15.14 -6.99 -10.41
C ARG A 178 16.58 -7.33 -10.05
#